data_AF-A0A2D6T8T1-F1
#
_entry.id   AF-A0A2D6T8T1-F1
#
_cell.length_a   1.000
_cell.length_b   1.000
_cell.length_c   1.000
_cell.angle_alpha   90.00
_cell.angle_beta   90.00
_cell.angle_gamma   90.00
#
_symmetry.space_group_name_H-M   'P 1'
#
loop_
_entity.id
_entity.type
_entity.pdbx_description
1 polymer ?
#
loop_
_entity_poly.entity_id
_entity_poly.type
_entity_poly.pdbx_seq_one_letter_code
_entity_poly.pdbx_strand_id
1 'polypeptide(L)'
;MAEWIARSRLEIEQARLLVLKTAWMIDNLGAKAARQEIALIKVLVPKLQTTVIDRAIQVFGAMGLSPDTPLAYLWTWGRALEILDGPTEVHLRTIARYEFNEAKETLGEAASYMLPPEALMGE
;
A
#
# COMPACT_ATOMS: atom_id res chain seq x y z
N MET A 1 -17.21 7.77 13.87
CA MET A 1 -17.89 7.25 12.66
C MET A 1 -17.57 8.06 11.40
N ALA A 2 -17.91 9.36 11.33
CA ALA A 2 -17.66 10.17 10.12
C ALA A 2 -16.17 10.18 9.68
N GLU A 3 -15.24 10.28 10.63
CA GLU A 3 -13.81 10.18 10.36
C GLU A 3 -13.42 8.84 9.70
N TRP A 4 -13.96 7.70 10.17
CA TRP A 4 -13.65 6.39 9.60
C TRP A 4 -14.13 6.26 8.15
N ILE A 5 -15.29 6.82 7.84
CA ILE A 5 -15.80 6.86 6.47
C ILE A 5 -14.87 7.69 5.59
N ALA A 6 -14.46 8.88 6.07
CA ALA A 6 -13.55 9.76 5.33
C ALA A 6 -12.19 9.10 5.10
N ARG A 7 -11.58 8.50 6.13
CA ARG A 7 -10.31 7.76 6.01
C ARG A 7 -10.41 6.59 5.05
N SER A 8 -11.43 5.76 5.18
CA SER A 8 -11.64 4.63 4.27
C SER A 8 -11.79 5.10 2.82
N ARG A 9 -12.48 6.24 2.56
CA ARG A 9 -12.58 6.78 1.20
C ARG A 9 -11.23 7.24 0.65
N LEU A 10 -10.44 7.94 1.45
CA LEU A 10 -9.10 8.41 1.06
C LEU A 10 -8.18 7.23 0.72
N GLU A 11 -8.09 6.26 1.63
CA GLU A 11 -7.21 5.11 1.47
C GLU A 11 -7.62 4.23 0.27
N ILE A 12 -8.93 4.05 0.03
CA ILE A 12 -9.46 3.35 -1.15
C ILE A 12 -9.08 4.07 -2.45
N GLU A 13 -9.11 5.41 -2.48
CA GLU A 13 -8.71 6.16 -3.67
C GLU A 13 -7.22 5.98 -3.96
N GLN A 14 -6.38 6.09 -2.93
CA GLN A 14 -4.93 5.88 -3.05
C GLN A 14 -4.60 4.48 -3.58
N ALA A 15 -5.21 3.44 -3.01
CA ALA A 15 -5.00 2.07 -3.45
C ALA A 15 -5.53 1.83 -4.87
N ARG A 16 -6.68 2.38 -5.23
CA ARG A 16 -7.23 2.27 -6.60
C ARG A 16 -6.27 2.86 -7.63
N LEU A 17 -5.76 4.07 -7.38
CA LEU A 17 -4.83 4.72 -8.30
C LEU A 17 -3.52 3.92 -8.43
N LEU A 18 -3.02 3.36 -7.33
CA LEU A 18 -1.82 2.53 -7.38
C LEU A 18 -2.06 1.24 -8.18
N VAL A 19 -3.21 0.58 -8.01
CA VAL A 19 -3.59 -0.61 -8.81
C VAL A 19 -3.69 -0.26 -10.30
N LEU A 20 -4.30 0.88 -10.65
CA LEU A 20 -4.40 1.32 -12.04
C LEU A 20 -3.04 1.68 -12.63
N LYS A 21 -2.14 2.33 -11.87
CA LYS A 21 -0.74 2.55 -12.27
C LYS A 21 -0.06 1.20 -12.56
N THR A 22 -0.18 0.24 -11.65
CA THR A 22 0.43 -1.09 -11.81
C THR A 22 -0.10 -1.81 -13.04
N ALA A 23 -1.42 -1.80 -13.26
CA ALA A 23 -2.04 -2.39 -14.44
C ALA A 23 -1.53 -1.74 -15.73
N TRP A 24 -1.52 -0.41 -15.78
CA TRP A 24 -0.96 0.32 -16.91
C TRP A 24 0.51 -0.04 -17.18
N MET A 25 1.34 -0.18 -16.15
CA MET A 25 2.73 -0.60 -16.32
C MET A 25 2.85 -2.04 -16.83
N ILE A 26 1.99 -2.96 -16.40
CA ILE A 26 1.97 -4.33 -16.93
C ILE A 26 1.62 -4.30 -18.43
N ASP A 27 0.60 -3.54 -18.80
CA ASP A 27 0.13 -3.48 -20.20
C ASP A 27 1.18 -2.87 -21.14
N ASN A 28 1.94 -1.87 -20.67
CA ASN A 28 2.88 -1.12 -21.51
C ASN A 28 4.34 -1.63 -21.44
N LEU A 29 4.77 -2.16 -20.29
CA LEU A 29 6.17 -2.54 -20.02
C LEU A 29 6.33 -4.04 -19.72
N GLY A 30 5.23 -4.76 -19.54
CA GLY A 30 5.20 -6.17 -19.17
C GLY A 30 5.37 -6.41 -17.66
N ALA A 31 4.85 -7.54 -17.19
CA ALA A 31 4.82 -7.91 -15.77
C ALA A 31 6.21 -8.01 -15.10
N LYS A 32 7.26 -8.32 -15.88
CA LYS A 32 8.63 -8.39 -15.34
C LYS A 32 9.16 -7.01 -14.97
N ALA A 33 8.86 -5.99 -15.77
CA ALA A 33 9.27 -4.61 -15.51
C ALA A 33 8.45 -4.00 -14.37
N ALA A 34 7.15 -4.30 -14.30
CA ALA A 34 6.24 -3.83 -13.25
C ALA A 34 6.33 -4.60 -11.92
N ARG A 35 7.40 -5.38 -11.69
CA ARG A 35 7.49 -6.28 -10.52
C ARG A 35 7.47 -5.52 -9.18
N GLN A 36 8.07 -4.34 -9.12
CA GLN A 36 8.05 -3.50 -7.92
C GLN A 36 6.63 -3.04 -7.61
N GLU A 37 5.92 -2.52 -8.62
CA GLU A 37 4.53 -2.08 -8.51
C GLU A 37 3.55 -3.20 -8.16
N ILE A 38 3.77 -4.40 -8.69
CA ILE A 38 2.99 -5.59 -8.32
C ILE A 38 3.18 -5.91 -6.83
N ALA A 39 4.42 -5.86 -6.33
CA ALA A 39 4.70 -6.09 -4.91
C ALA A 39 4.06 -5.01 -4.03
N LEU A 40 4.10 -3.73 -4.45
CA LEU A 40 3.47 -2.62 -3.72
C LEU A 40 1.96 -2.84 -3.54
N ILE A 41 1.22 -3.16 -4.61
CA ILE A 41 -0.22 -3.36 -4.51
C ILE A 41 -0.57 -4.63 -3.73
N LYS A 42 0.27 -5.67 -3.81
CA LYS A 42 0.06 -6.94 -3.09
C LYS A 42 0.22 -6.78 -1.59
N VAL A 43 1.05 -5.83 -1.13
CA VAL A 43 1.16 -5.46 0.29
C VAL A 43 0.02 -4.52 0.69
N LEU A 44 -0.22 -3.48 -0.10
CA LEU A 44 -1.14 -2.40 0.26
C LEU A 44 -2.61 -2.85 0.33
N VAL A 45 -3.09 -3.54 -0.72
CA VAL A 45 -4.53 -3.77 -0.92
C VAL A 45 -5.13 -4.71 0.14
N PRO A 46 -4.53 -5.87 0.47
CA PRO A 46 -5.07 -6.75 1.52
C PRO A 46 -5.12 -6.07 2.90
N LYS A 47 -4.07 -5.30 3.24
CA LYS A 47 -4.01 -4.56 4.50
C LYS A 47 -5.07 -3.46 4.57
N LEU A 48 -5.30 -2.78 3.46
CA LEU A 48 -6.38 -1.80 3.36
C LEU A 48 -7.75 -2.47 3.54
N GLN A 49 -7.99 -3.60 2.86
CA GLN A 49 -9.24 -4.33 2.97
C GLN A 49 -9.54 -4.69 4.43
N THR A 50 -8.58 -5.28 5.16
CA THR A 50 -8.77 -5.63 6.57
C THR A 50 -9.02 -4.38 7.43
N THR A 51 -8.31 -3.28 7.18
CA THR A 51 -8.48 -2.00 7.91
C THR A 51 -9.86 -1.38 7.70
N VAL A 52 -10.36 -1.33 6.47
CA VAL A 52 -11.69 -0.76 6.16
C VAL A 52 -12.80 -1.63 6.74
N ILE A 53 -12.68 -2.95 6.61
CA ILE A 53 -13.69 -3.88 7.11
C ILE A 53 -13.71 -3.90 8.63
N ASP A 54 -12.56 -3.80 9.30
CA ASP A 54 -12.49 -3.71 10.75
C ASP A 54 -13.28 -2.49 11.29
N ARG A 55 -13.11 -1.32 10.66
CA ARG A 55 -13.92 -0.13 10.95
C ARG A 55 -15.40 -0.38 10.72
N ALA A 56 -15.77 -1.12 9.66
CA ALA A 56 -17.16 -1.46 9.38
C ALA A 56 -17.74 -2.43 10.42
N ILE A 57 -17.00 -3.46 10.81
CA ILE A 57 -17.39 -4.39 11.89
C ILE A 57 -17.70 -3.61 13.16
N GLN A 58 -16.82 -2.66 13.53
CA GLN A 58 -16.99 -1.84 14.72
C GLN A 58 -18.25 -0.95 14.67
N VAL A 59 -18.65 -0.45 13.49
CA VAL A 59 -19.90 0.31 13.31
C VAL A 59 -21.14 -0.57 13.48
N PHE A 60 -21.07 -1.84 13.04
CA PHE A 60 -22.17 -2.80 13.13
C PHE A 60 -22.24 -3.51 14.51
N GLY A 61 -21.24 -3.33 15.37
CA GLY A 61 -21.17 -3.99 16.68
C GLY A 61 -21.13 -5.51 16.56
N ALA A 62 -21.82 -6.22 17.45
CA ALA A 62 -21.86 -7.69 17.44
C ALA A 62 -22.38 -8.28 16.11
N MET A 63 -23.28 -7.56 15.43
CA MET A 63 -23.81 -7.97 14.12
C MET A 63 -22.71 -8.05 13.05
N GLY A 64 -21.65 -7.24 13.16
CA GLY A 64 -20.50 -7.26 12.24
C GLY A 64 -19.65 -8.53 12.33
N LEU A 65 -19.74 -9.27 13.44
CA LEU A 65 -19.06 -10.56 13.63
C LEU A 65 -19.96 -11.76 13.31
N SER A 66 -21.25 -11.52 13.06
CA SER A 66 -22.24 -12.55 12.80
C SER A 66 -22.43 -12.79 11.29
N PRO A 67 -23.08 -13.90 10.90
CA PRO A 67 -23.50 -14.14 9.52
C PRO A 67 -24.54 -13.17 8.97
N ASP A 68 -25.12 -12.30 9.82
CA ASP A 68 -26.11 -11.30 9.39
C ASP A 68 -25.50 -10.23 8.47
N THR A 69 -24.17 -10.14 8.43
CA THR A 69 -23.42 -9.29 7.48
C THR A 69 -22.29 -10.09 6.83
N PRO A 70 -21.83 -9.69 5.64
CA PRO A 70 -20.67 -10.33 5.01
C PRO A 70 -19.32 -9.93 5.64
N LEU A 71 -19.32 -9.07 6.67
CA LEU A 71 -18.11 -8.38 7.14
C LEU A 71 -17.05 -9.34 7.68
N ALA A 72 -17.43 -10.29 8.53
CA ALA A 72 -16.50 -11.30 9.06
C ALA A 72 -15.84 -12.15 7.96
N TYR A 73 -16.61 -12.53 6.94
CA TYR A 73 -16.10 -13.26 5.78
C TYR A 73 -15.12 -12.40 4.96
N LEU A 74 -15.48 -11.16 4.65
CA LEU A 74 -14.62 -10.27 3.87
C LEU A 74 -13.33 -9.93 4.63
N TRP A 75 -13.38 -9.80 5.96
CA TRP A 75 -12.21 -9.55 6.79
C TRP A 75 -11.24 -10.73 6.76
N THR A 76 -11.76 -11.96 6.93
CA THR A 76 -10.95 -13.18 6.91
C THR A 76 -10.28 -13.41 5.55
N TRP A 77 -10.97 -13.10 4.45
CA TRP A 77 -10.36 -13.14 3.11
C TRP A 77 -9.28 -12.08 2.91
N GLY A 78 -9.47 -10.87 3.41
CA GLY A 78 -8.43 -9.84 3.39
C GLY A 78 -7.17 -10.33 4.10
N ARG A 79 -7.32 -10.98 5.27
CA ARG A 79 -6.21 -11.57 6.00
C ARG A 79 -5.58 -12.76 5.28
N ALA A 80 -6.36 -13.60 4.61
CA ALA A 80 -5.84 -14.69 3.80
C ALA A 80 -4.96 -14.16 2.66
N LEU A 81 -5.38 -13.08 2.00
CA LEU A 81 -4.61 -12.46 0.90
C LEU A 81 -3.26 -11.86 1.34
N GLU A 82 -3.06 -11.59 2.63
CA GLU A 82 -1.73 -11.21 3.17
C GLU A 82 -0.76 -12.40 3.24
N ILE A 83 -1.25 -13.63 3.06
CA ILE A 83 -0.46 -14.88 3.13
C ILE A 83 -0.38 -15.54 1.74
N LEU A 84 -1.50 -15.59 1.02
CA LEU A 84 -1.60 -16.16 -0.32
C LEU A 84 -0.74 -15.40 -1.33
N ASP A 85 -0.24 -16.07 -2.37
CA ASP A 85 0.60 -15.48 -3.44
C ASP A 85 1.83 -14.69 -2.92
N GLY A 86 2.41 -15.20 -1.84
CA GLY A 86 3.55 -14.60 -1.17
C GLY A 86 3.12 -13.77 0.05
N PRO A 87 3.63 -14.12 1.26
CA PRO A 87 3.38 -13.35 2.46
C PRO A 87 3.84 -11.89 2.32
N THR A 88 3.16 -10.99 3.03
CA THR A 88 3.47 -9.55 3.07
C THR A 88 4.97 -9.28 3.28
N GLU A 89 5.63 -10.01 4.17
CA GLU A 89 7.04 -9.83 4.52
C GLU A 89 7.98 -10.14 3.34
N VAL A 90 7.62 -11.09 2.49
CA VAL A 90 8.39 -11.45 1.29
C VAL A 90 8.32 -10.31 0.26
N HIS A 91 7.13 -9.71 0.10
CA HIS A 91 6.94 -8.57 -0.79
C HIS A 91 7.61 -7.30 -0.24
N LEU A 92 7.51 -7.04 1.07
CA LEU A 92 8.21 -5.93 1.73
C LEU A 92 9.72 -6.01 1.57
N ARG A 93 10.31 -7.21 1.72
CA ARG A 93 11.74 -7.42 1.46
C ARG A 93 12.11 -7.13 0.00
N THR A 94 11.23 -7.48 -0.93
CA THR A 94 11.44 -7.20 -2.36
C THR A 94 11.42 -5.71 -2.61
N ILE A 95 10.39 -5.00 -2.11
CA ILE A 95 10.26 -3.54 -2.21
C ILE A 95 11.50 -2.87 -1.64
N ALA A 96 11.88 -3.17 -0.39
CA ALA A 96 13.05 -2.58 0.25
C ALA A 96 14.34 -2.75 -0.57
N ARG A 97 14.53 -3.90 -1.23
CA ARG A 97 15.68 -4.13 -2.10
C ARG A 97 15.67 -3.21 -3.33
N TYR A 98 14.50 -2.95 -3.93
CA TYR A 98 14.38 -2.02 -5.05
C TYR A 98 14.68 -0.59 -4.58
N GLU A 99 14.05 -0.14 -3.50
CA GLU A 99 14.26 1.20 -2.92
C GLU A 99 15.74 1.43 -2.58
N PHE A 100 16.44 0.45 -1.98
CA PHE A 100 17.86 0.60 -1.67
C PHE A 100 18.77 0.63 -2.91
N ASN A 101 18.37 0.03 -4.02
CA ASN A 101 19.15 0.12 -5.25
C ASN A 101 18.95 1.48 -5.92
N GLU A 102 17.71 1.96 -5.99
CA GLU A 102 17.37 3.30 -6.50
C GLU A 102 18.02 4.41 -5.66
N ALA A 103 17.98 4.28 -4.33
CA ALA A 103 18.62 5.23 -3.42
C ALA A 103 20.15 5.30 -3.57
N LYS A 104 20.81 4.22 -4.02
CA LYS A 104 22.26 4.25 -4.32
C LYS A 104 22.56 5.02 -5.59
N GLU A 105 21.66 4.99 -6.56
CA GLU A 105 21.81 5.71 -7.83
C GLU A 105 21.57 7.21 -7.65
N THR A 106 20.68 7.59 -6.74
CA THR A 106 20.30 8.98 -6.43
C THR A 106 21.01 9.55 -5.19
N LEU A 107 22.03 8.85 -4.68
CA LEU A 107 22.67 9.18 -3.41
C LEU A 107 23.36 10.55 -3.50
N GLY A 108 22.89 11.50 -2.67
CA GLY A 108 23.40 12.87 -2.63
C GLY A 108 22.57 13.88 -3.41
N GLU A 109 21.60 13.48 -4.23
CA GLU A 109 20.71 14.42 -4.94
C GLU A 109 19.89 15.26 -3.96
N ALA A 110 19.40 14.62 -2.89
CA ALA A 110 18.65 15.29 -1.84
C ALA A 110 19.53 16.02 -0.80
N ALA A 111 20.87 15.94 -0.90
CA ALA A 111 21.77 16.60 0.05
C ALA A 111 21.53 18.11 0.07
N SER A 112 21.14 18.69 -1.06
CA SER A 112 20.75 20.09 -1.18
C SER A 112 19.61 20.50 -0.24
N TYR A 113 18.66 19.60 0.08
CA TYR A 113 17.58 19.86 1.03
C TYR A 113 17.98 19.68 2.50
N MET A 114 19.15 19.09 2.76
CA MET A 114 19.68 18.88 4.11
C MET A 114 20.74 19.92 4.49
N LEU A 115 21.19 20.72 3.52
CA LEU A 115 22.12 21.81 3.75
C LEU A 115 21.36 23.11 4.01
N PRO A 116 21.81 23.94 4.97
CA PRO A 116 21.26 25.26 5.15
C PRO A 116 21.56 26.12 3.90
N PRO A 117 20.71 27.11 3.55
CA PRO A 117 20.83 27.88 2.30
C PRO A 117 22.21 28.51 2.09
N GLU A 118 22.89 28.90 3.18
CA GLU A 118 24.23 29.49 3.17
C GLU A 118 25.29 28.52 2.63
N ALA A 119 25.13 27.22 2.89
CA ALA A 119 26.03 26.18 2.37
C ALA A 119 25.82 25.87 0.87
N LEU A 120 24.73 26.37 0.26
CA LEU A 120 24.45 26.23 -1.17
C LEU A 120 24.91 27.44 -1.99
N MET A 121 25.08 28.60 -1.36
CA MET A 121 25.37 29.87 -2.04
C MET A 121 26.85 30.16 -2.27
N GLY A 122 27.76 29.36 -1.71
CA GLY A 122 29.20 29.43 -1.99
C GLY A 122 29.79 30.83 -1.77
N GLU A 123 29.96 31.23 -0.51
CA GLU A 123 30.85 32.32 -0.09
C GLU A 123 32.21 31.78 0.36
#